data_AF-A0AAN4YH67-F1
#
_entry.id   AF-A0AAN4YH67-F1
#
_cell.length_a   1.000
_cell.length_b   1.000
_cell.length_c   1.000
_cell.angle_alpha   90.00
_cell.angle_beta   90.00
_cell.angle_gamma   90.00
#
_symmetry.space_group_name_H-M   'P 1'
#
loop_
_entity.id
_entity.type
_entity.pdbx_description
1 polymer ?
#
loop_
_entity_poly.entity_id
_entity_poly.type
_entity_poly.pdbx_seq_one_letter_code
_entity_poly.pdbx_strand_id
1 'polypeptide(L)'
;MSIYTYIYPLLLLLNQSQALKWHTLLYDIGLLGAHPVTKYESFDLASPEPNILKWDPRCEDKYVFLSPRGHFYPHPGPLIFDNKGDLVWMEDRFGMVMDFRVQRYRGEDYLTFWVGEDDGTRGLGLDSTYTLTHTITPLNNQKGDVHEFQLTPAGTALITIYEIIPYDLTPVNGPPNGWIYDCLFQEIDVETNTLLFQWRASDHYNITETYFPLNGKGGANSSKEAYDYFHINSVDKLDDGRYLVSSRYMHTVTCIGGDGEVLWVLGGKRNMFGDLSGGLATGFKWQHNARWVPGSFGSGGGNGDEGVDVITVFDNGANDHVMDEDHSRGLVIEVDANNWTATARHVYPAPGGFSAHSQGNMQVLEESGNVFVGWGKAAAYTEFSARGEVLCDTHWGPKMFFPLGWVKSYRTYKSDWVGRPVMPPDVAVDEGSKTVFVSWNGATDAAGWVLQRVGSSTEDEFETVDYLPKTGFETAIEMGEAGGYWRLVAVDFTGEELGYTEVFGVDHSHIRHTLNHCPSINAAYTSVIAIMYYHKSLDSSWNNYSPKTPSTTPSIKPPSTAPNAAVGRAAAPVDVLVEVAVEELVFFASVAEAVEEAIVVDDEGRAFAALQ
;
A
#
# COMPACT_ATOMS: atom_id res chain seq x y z
N MET A 1 -10.72 35.91 37.39
CA MET A 1 -10.09 34.90 36.53
C MET A 1 -8.95 35.55 35.78
N SER A 2 -7.85 34.84 35.54
CA SER A 2 -6.63 35.42 34.96
C SER A 2 -6.49 35.09 33.48
N ILE A 3 -5.99 36.04 32.69
CA ILE A 3 -5.77 35.88 31.23
C ILE A 3 -4.83 34.70 30.92
N TYR A 4 -3.89 34.41 31.83
CA TYR A 4 -2.97 33.28 31.76
C TYR A 4 -3.65 31.92 31.59
N THR A 5 -4.86 31.73 32.15
CA THR A 5 -5.59 30.45 32.08
C THR A 5 -6.00 30.07 30.65
N TYR A 6 -6.10 31.04 29.73
CA TYR A 6 -6.43 30.80 28.32
C TYR A 6 -5.22 30.88 27.38
N ILE A 7 -4.19 31.68 27.72
CA ILE A 7 -3.00 31.82 26.87
C ILE A 7 -2.11 30.57 26.90
N TYR A 8 -1.94 29.92 28.05
CA TYR A 8 -1.04 28.78 28.17
C TYR A 8 -1.45 27.56 27.31
N PRO A 9 -2.72 27.07 27.34
CA PRO A 9 -3.13 25.99 26.44
C PRO A 9 -3.11 26.42 24.96
N LEU A 10 -3.39 27.69 24.65
CA LEU A 10 -3.30 28.20 23.28
C LEU A 10 -1.86 28.18 22.74
N LEU A 11 -0.87 28.51 23.57
CA LEU A 11 0.55 28.41 23.20
C LEU A 11 1.03 26.97 23.03
N LEU A 12 0.55 26.04 23.87
CA LEU A 12 0.84 24.60 23.71
C LEU A 12 0.25 24.06 22.39
N LEU A 13 -1.02 24.37 22.11
CA LEU A 13 -1.69 23.99 20.85
C LEU A 13 -1.00 24.62 19.62
N LEU A 14 -0.58 25.87 19.70
CA LEU A 14 0.19 26.52 18.64
C LEU A 14 1.53 25.80 18.40
N ASN A 15 2.26 25.47 19.46
CA ASN A 15 3.55 24.77 19.36
C ASN A 15 3.38 23.35 18.77
N GLN A 16 2.38 22.59 19.24
CA GLN A 16 2.02 21.28 18.66
C GLN A 16 1.62 21.41 17.18
N SER A 17 0.83 22.43 16.82
CA SER A 17 0.40 22.66 15.42
C SER A 17 1.55 23.05 14.48
N GLN A 18 2.66 23.58 15.01
CA GLN A 18 3.88 23.80 14.23
C GLN A 18 4.76 22.55 14.20
N ALA A 19 4.94 21.85 15.32
CA ALA A 19 5.68 20.59 15.38
C ALA A 19 5.10 19.55 14.42
N LEU A 20 3.77 19.40 14.36
CA LEU A 20 3.09 18.51 13.42
C LEU A 20 3.36 18.90 11.96
N LYS A 21 3.30 20.20 11.62
CA LYS A 21 3.63 20.69 10.26
C LYS A 21 5.08 20.45 9.87
N TRP A 22 6.01 20.60 10.82
CA TRP A 22 7.42 20.26 10.59
C TRP A 22 7.62 18.76 10.41
N HIS A 23 6.98 17.91 11.23
CA HIS A 23 6.99 16.46 11.03
C HIS A 23 6.44 16.09 9.64
N THR A 24 5.24 16.53 9.28
CA THR A 24 4.61 16.28 7.97
C THR A 24 5.50 16.72 6.81
N LEU A 25 6.17 17.87 6.92
CA LEU A 25 7.11 18.33 5.90
C LEU A 25 8.36 17.43 5.80
N LEU A 26 8.99 17.11 6.93
CA LEU A 26 10.18 16.24 7.00
C LEU A 26 9.87 14.81 6.53
N TYR A 27 8.65 14.33 6.80
CA TYR A 27 8.10 13.06 6.32
C TYR A 27 8.00 13.06 4.79
N ASP A 28 7.28 14.02 4.21
CA ASP A 28 6.98 14.02 2.76
C ASP A 28 8.22 14.22 1.88
N ILE A 29 9.23 14.95 2.38
CA ILE A 29 10.54 15.10 1.71
C ILE A 29 11.53 13.98 2.04
N GLY A 30 11.12 12.96 2.80
CA GLY A 30 11.92 11.75 3.04
C GLY A 30 13.06 11.90 4.05
N LEU A 31 13.15 13.01 4.80
CA LEU A 31 14.17 13.19 5.84
C LEU A 31 13.94 12.31 7.08
N LEU A 32 12.74 11.76 7.25
CA LEU A 32 12.45 10.68 8.21
C LEU A 32 12.79 9.27 7.67
N GLY A 33 13.38 9.19 6.47
CA GLY A 33 13.75 7.95 5.78
C GLY A 33 12.75 7.53 4.71
N ALA A 34 13.12 6.55 3.89
CA ALA A 34 12.31 6.01 2.80
C ALA A 34 11.02 5.29 3.25
N HIS A 35 10.98 4.89 4.52
CA HIS A 35 9.87 4.21 5.17
C HIS A 35 9.89 4.56 6.68
N PRO A 36 9.22 5.64 7.08
CA PRO A 36 8.98 5.93 8.50
C PRO A 36 8.06 4.85 9.10
N VAL A 37 8.31 4.49 10.37
CA VAL A 37 7.66 3.35 11.03
C VAL A 37 7.31 3.62 12.48
N THR A 38 6.14 3.14 12.90
CA THR A 38 5.75 3.04 14.31
C THR A 38 6.27 1.72 14.86
N LYS A 39 6.81 1.75 16.08
CA LYS A 39 7.27 0.57 16.82
C LYS A 39 6.44 0.41 18.09
N TYR A 40 6.42 -0.83 18.58
CA TYR A 40 5.69 -1.27 19.76
C TYR A 40 6.66 -2.04 20.65
N GLU A 41 6.45 -2.04 21.96
CA GLU A 41 7.28 -2.80 22.90
C GLU A 41 6.73 -4.23 23.09
N SER A 42 5.42 -4.42 22.93
CA SER A 42 4.71 -5.70 23.07
C SER A 42 4.51 -6.47 21.75
N PHE A 43 4.99 -5.97 20.62
CA PHE A 43 4.74 -6.57 19.30
C PHE A 43 5.95 -6.43 18.35
N ASP A 44 6.43 -7.55 17.81
CA ASP A 44 7.70 -7.65 17.08
C ASP A 44 7.74 -6.90 15.73
N LEU A 45 6.60 -6.62 15.11
CA LEU A 45 6.53 -5.99 13.78
C LEU A 45 6.29 -4.48 13.88
N ALA A 46 7.08 -3.71 13.13
CA ALA A 46 6.90 -2.27 12.97
C ALA A 46 5.96 -1.97 11.80
N SER A 47 4.90 -1.19 12.03
CA SER A 47 3.98 -0.73 10.98
C SER A 47 4.53 0.52 10.28
N PRO A 48 4.06 0.88 9.07
CA PRO A 48 4.25 2.25 8.58
C PRO A 48 3.72 3.27 9.59
N GLU A 49 4.38 4.42 9.71
CA GLU A 49 3.88 5.60 10.41
C GLU A 49 2.99 6.41 9.44
N PRO A 50 1.68 6.62 9.69
CA PRO A 50 0.82 7.38 8.78
C PRO A 50 0.91 8.91 9.00
N ASN A 51 1.29 9.64 7.96
CA ASN A 51 1.28 11.11 7.90
C ASN A 51 -0.09 11.60 7.43
N ILE A 52 -0.97 11.93 8.38
CA ILE A 52 -2.33 12.40 8.11
C ILE A 52 -2.32 13.90 7.78
N LEU A 53 -2.54 14.22 6.51
CA LEU A 53 -2.55 15.59 5.98
C LEU A 53 -3.89 16.30 6.22
N LYS A 54 -5.00 15.55 6.13
CA LYS A 54 -6.34 16.02 6.48
C LYS A 54 -7.12 14.92 7.19
N TRP A 55 -7.91 15.32 8.17
CA TRP A 55 -8.95 14.51 8.80
C TRP A 55 -10.24 15.32 8.94
N ASP A 56 -11.40 14.67 8.82
CA ASP A 56 -12.72 15.28 8.94
C ASP A 56 -13.71 14.23 9.51
N PRO A 57 -14.58 14.57 10.48
CA PRO A 57 -15.53 13.61 11.07
C PRO A 57 -16.64 13.14 10.12
N ARG A 58 -16.63 13.58 8.85
CA ARG A 58 -17.48 13.05 7.77
C ARG A 58 -16.88 11.84 7.05
N CYS A 59 -15.63 11.45 7.33
CA CYS A 59 -15.06 10.20 6.86
C CYS A 59 -15.68 9.01 7.60
N GLU A 60 -15.93 7.88 6.93
CA GLU A 60 -16.55 6.73 7.60
C GLU A 60 -15.64 6.16 8.72
N ASP A 61 -16.22 5.69 9.83
CA ASP A 61 -15.50 5.17 11.00
C ASP A 61 -15.15 3.69 10.83
N LYS A 62 -14.32 3.41 9.80
CA LYS A 62 -14.06 2.07 9.27
C LYS A 62 -12.59 1.83 9.00
N TYR A 63 -12.21 0.55 9.00
CA TYR A 63 -10.83 0.09 8.86
C TYR A 63 -10.29 0.26 7.43
N VAL A 64 -8.99 0.52 7.31
CA VAL A 64 -8.27 0.69 6.04
C VAL A 64 -7.37 -0.51 5.79
N PHE A 65 -7.63 -1.20 4.68
CA PHE A 65 -6.99 -2.46 4.29
C PHE A 65 -5.88 -2.18 3.27
N LEU A 66 -4.66 -2.61 3.59
CA LEU A 66 -3.45 -2.43 2.79
C LEU A 66 -2.74 -3.77 2.59
N SER A 67 -2.03 -3.90 1.47
CA SER A 67 -0.92 -4.86 1.35
C SER A 67 0.42 -4.13 1.13
N PRO A 68 1.10 -3.68 2.20
CA PRO A 68 2.36 -2.98 2.10
C PRO A 68 3.49 -3.84 1.51
N ARG A 69 4.24 -3.26 0.56
CA ARG A 69 5.36 -3.92 -0.13
C ARG A 69 6.29 -2.93 -0.81
N GLY A 70 7.52 -3.35 -1.08
CA GLY A 70 8.48 -2.58 -1.88
C GLY A 70 9.93 -2.89 -1.52
N HIS A 71 10.88 -2.18 -2.13
CA HIS A 71 12.31 -2.38 -1.86
C HIS A 71 12.70 -1.93 -0.44
N PHE A 72 11.99 -0.95 0.11
CA PHE A 72 12.23 -0.41 1.44
C PHE A 72 11.19 -0.86 2.47
N TYR A 73 10.37 -1.87 2.15
CA TYR A 73 9.37 -2.43 3.06
C TYR A 73 9.78 -3.86 3.48
N PRO A 74 10.34 -4.06 4.69
CA PRO A 74 11.04 -5.29 5.05
C PRO A 74 10.14 -6.51 5.35
N HIS A 75 8.92 -6.28 5.86
CA HIS A 75 8.00 -7.33 6.32
C HIS A 75 6.69 -7.32 5.52
N PRO A 76 6.71 -7.64 4.20
CA PRO A 76 5.53 -7.58 3.34
C PRO A 76 4.45 -8.55 3.82
N GLY A 77 3.19 -8.10 3.75
CA GLY A 77 2.04 -8.86 4.22
C GLY A 77 0.75 -8.03 4.16
N PRO A 78 -0.38 -8.59 4.65
CA PRO A 78 -1.60 -7.81 4.87
C PRO A 78 -1.46 -6.90 6.10
N LEU A 79 -2.10 -5.72 6.05
CA LEU A 79 -2.13 -4.76 7.15
C LEU A 79 -3.49 -4.05 7.22
N ILE A 80 -3.98 -3.83 8.44
CA ILE A 80 -5.21 -3.08 8.75
C ILE A 80 -4.85 -1.92 9.69
N PHE A 81 -5.21 -0.69 9.28
CA PHE A 81 -5.27 0.49 10.16
C PHE A 81 -6.72 0.81 10.52
N ASP A 82 -6.95 1.58 11.59
CA ASP A 82 -8.20 2.30 11.82
C ASP A 82 -8.28 3.61 10.99
N ASN A 83 -9.34 4.40 11.14
CA ASN A 83 -9.51 5.67 10.43
C ASN A 83 -8.62 6.83 10.95
N LYS A 84 -7.82 6.60 12.00
CA LYS A 84 -6.84 7.53 12.61
C LYS A 84 -5.39 7.09 12.37
N GLY A 85 -5.19 5.96 11.68
CA GLY A 85 -3.86 5.42 11.40
C GLY A 85 -3.27 4.59 12.53
N ASP A 86 -4.03 4.29 13.59
CA ASP A 86 -3.60 3.30 14.59
C ASP A 86 -3.61 1.91 13.96
N LEU A 87 -2.58 1.11 14.24
CA LEU A 87 -2.53 -0.29 13.80
C LEU A 87 -3.69 -1.08 14.42
N VAL A 88 -4.26 -1.99 13.64
CA VAL A 88 -5.31 -2.92 14.09
C VAL A 88 -4.84 -4.35 13.90
N TRP A 89 -4.26 -4.66 12.74
CA TRP A 89 -3.69 -5.98 12.46
C TRP A 89 -2.53 -5.90 11.46
N MET A 90 -1.48 -6.70 11.65
CA MET A 90 -0.53 -7.04 10.58
C MET A 90 0.18 -8.38 10.84
N GLU A 91 0.67 -9.02 9.79
CA GLU A 91 1.60 -10.16 9.85
C GLU A 91 2.38 -10.30 8.55
N ASP A 92 3.52 -11.00 8.57
CA ASP A 92 4.37 -11.25 7.39
C ASP A 92 4.41 -12.72 6.95
N ARG A 93 3.70 -13.63 7.64
CA ARG A 93 3.69 -15.09 7.33
C ARG A 93 3.22 -15.46 5.91
N PHE A 94 2.54 -14.54 5.22
CA PHE A 94 2.09 -14.69 3.83
C PHE A 94 2.98 -13.98 2.80
N GLY A 95 3.96 -13.17 3.22
CA GLY A 95 4.86 -12.46 2.33
C GLY A 95 4.16 -11.47 1.39
N MET A 96 4.53 -11.49 0.11
CA MET A 96 3.98 -10.56 -0.89
C MET A 96 2.50 -10.85 -1.20
N VAL A 97 1.58 -10.11 -0.56
CA VAL A 97 0.13 -10.20 -0.83
C VAL A 97 -0.41 -9.04 -1.67
N MET A 98 -1.51 -9.26 -2.40
CA MET A 98 -2.18 -8.24 -3.23
C MET A 98 -3.71 -8.35 -3.14
N ASP A 99 -4.41 -7.27 -3.52
CA ASP A 99 -5.88 -7.16 -3.48
C ASP A 99 -6.50 -7.49 -2.10
N PHE A 100 -5.86 -7.02 -1.02
CA PHE A 100 -6.28 -7.30 0.36
C PHE A 100 -7.52 -6.50 0.78
N ARG A 101 -8.61 -7.20 1.13
CA ARG A 101 -9.91 -6.64 1.53
C ARG A 101 -10.82 -7.65 2.21
N VAL A 102 -11.84 -7.13 2.90
CA VAL A 102 -13.01 -7.93 3.30
C VAL A 102 -13.86 -8.26 2.06
N GLN A 103 -14.33 -9.50 1.94
CA GLN A 103 -15.35 -9.92 0.97
C GLN A 103 -16.35 -10.88 1.61
N ARG A 104 -17.61 -10.78 1.17
CA ARG A 104 -18.76 -11.56 1.68
C ARG A 104 -18.83 -12.93 0.98
N TYR A 105 -18.96 -14.01 1.73
CA TYR A 105 -19.26 -15.34 1.19
C TYR A 105 -20.32 -16.05 2.05
N ARG A 106 -21.43 -16.47 1.43
CA ARG A 106 -22.54 -17.23 2.04
C ARG A 106 -23.19 -16.64 3.31
N GLY A 107 -22.92 -15.38 3.65
CA GLY A 107 -23.44 -14.75 4.85
C GLY A 107 -22.42 -14.57 5.97
N GLU A 108 -21.14 -14.88 5.71
CA GLU A 108 -20.01 -14.56 6.58
C GLU A 108 -19.01 -13.65 5.84
N ASP A 109 -18.20 -12.92 6.60
CA ASP A 109 -17.16 -12.02 6.08
C ASP A 109 -15.78 -12.67 6.19
N TYR A 110 -14.97 -12.51 5.13
CA TYR A 110 -13.62 -13.07 5.05
C TYR A 110 -12.61 -12.01 4.64
N LEU A 111 -11.43 -12.03 5.26
CA LEU A 111 -10.26 -11.32 4.74
C LEU A 111 -9.70 -12.09 3.56
N THR A 112 -9.64 -11.44 2.41
CA THR A 112 -9.29 -12.05 1.12
C THR A 112 -8.11 -11.33 0.48
N PHE A 113 -7.22 -12.09 -0.15
CA PHE A 113 -6.03 -11.58 -0.84
C PHE A 113 -5.39 -12.64 -1.75
N TRP A 114 -4.63 -12.19 -2.75
CA TRP A 114 -3.68 -13.04 -3.48
C TRP A 114 -2.40 -13.25 -2.68
N VAL A 115 -1.83 -14.45 -2.77
CA VAL A 115 -0.45 -14.79 -2.40
C VAL A 115 0.21 -15.51 -3.57
N GLY A 116 1.52 -15.42 -3.76
CA GLY A 116 2.22 -16.31 -4.69
C GLY A 116 3.74 -16.16 -4.74
N GLU A 117 4.39 -17.27 -5.07
CA GLU A 117 5.83 -17.43 -5.23
C GLU A 117 6.13 -18.28 -6.50
N ASP A 118 7.38 -18.73 -6.68
CA ASP A 118 7.83 -19.56 -7.81
C ASP A 118 6.98 -20.84 -8.07
N ASP A 119 6.27 -21.38 -7.06
CA ASP A 119 5.38 -22.55 -7.20
C ASP A 119 4.04 -22.18 -7.87
N GLY A 120 3.48 -21.01 -7.56
CA GLY A 120 2.27 -20.44 -8.17
C GLY A 120 1.54 -19.47 -7.25
N THR A 121 0.65 -18.68 -7.84
CA THR A 121 -0.25 -17.76 -7.13
C THR A 121 -1.58 -18.45 -6.77
N ARG A 122 -2.22 -17.99 -5.69
CA ARG A 122 -3.51 -18.49 -5.18
C ARG A 122 -4.23 -17.40 -4.38
N GLY A 123 -5.57 -17.36 -4.47
CA GLY A 123 -6.40 -16.51 -3.63
C GLY A 123 -6.67 -17.20 -2.29
N LEU A 124 -6.45 -16.51 -1.17
CA LEU A 124 -6.67 -17.03 0.19
C LEU A 124 -7.82 -16.30 0.87
N GLY A 125 -8.54 -17.00 1.75
CA GLY A 125 -9.58 -16.42 2.62
C GLY A 125 -9.37 -16.77 4.08
N LEU A 126 -9.27 -15.77 4.96
CA LEU A 126 -9.23 -15.93 6.42
C LEU A 126 -10.58 -15.56 7.03
N ASP A 127 -11.00 -16.27 8.08
CA ASP A 127 -12.18 -15.90 8.88
C ASP A 127 -11.86 -14.81 9.92
N SER A 128 -12.88 -14.45 10.73
CA SER A 128 -12.78 -13.48 11.84
C SER A 128 -11.69 -13.83 12.86
N THR A 129 -11.20 -15.07 12.92
CA THR A 129 -10.15 -15.53 13.84
C THR A 129 -8.75 -15.43 13.24
N TYR A 130 -8.63 -14.90 12.01
CA TYR A 130 -7.41 -14.90 11.18
C TYR A 130 -6.91 -16.31 10.83
N THR A 131 -7.82 -17.31 10.88
CA THR A 131 -7.57 -18.69 10.45
C THR A 131 -7.85 -18.84 8.97
N LEU A 132 -6.93 -19.50 8.25
CA LEU A 132 -7.10 -19.81 6.83
C LEU A 132 -8.23 -20.84 6.64
N THR A 133 -9.31 -20.43 5.97
CA THR A 133 -10.50 -21.26 5.70
C THR A 133 -10.64 -21.64 4.23
N HIS A 134 -10.25 -20.75 3.31
CA HIS A 134 -10.44 -20.93 1.88
C HIS A 134 -9.14 -20.76 1.09
N THR A 135 -8.99 -21.50 -0.01
CA THR A 135 -7.87 -21.38 -0.96
C THR A 135 -8.38 -21.67 -2.36
N ILE A 136 -8.39 -20.65 -3.20
CA ILE A 136 -8.87 -20.68 -4.58
C ILE A 136 -7.63 -20.76 -5.49
N THR A 137 -7.61 -21.76 -6.37
CA THR A 137 -6.52 -22.00 -7.31
C THR A 137 -7.03 -22.04 -8.74
N PRO A 138 -6.35 -21.42 -9.71
CA PRO A 138 -6.71 -21.55 -11.11
C PRO A 138 -6.65 -23.00 -11.60
N LEU A 139 -7.55 -23.30 -12.53
CA LEU A 139 -7.78 -24.65 -13.04
C LEU A 139 -7.06 -24.85 -14.39
N ASN A 140 -7.23 -26.03 -15.01
CA ASN A 140 -6.57 -26.40 -16.27
C ASN A 140 -5.02 -26.38 -16.24
N ASN A 141 -4.41 -26.53 -15.06
CA ASN A 141 -2.95 -26.41 -14.81
C ASN A 141 -2.36 -25.01 -15.13
N GLN A 142 -3.19 -23.97 -15.22
CA GLN A 142 -2.72 -22.60 -15.37
C GLN A 142 -2.20 -22.05 -14.02
N LYS A 143 -1.34 -21.03 -14.08
CA LYS A 143 -0.95 -20.24 -12.90
C LYS A 143 -1.75 -18.94 -12.88
N GLY A 144 -2.16 -18.52 -11.69
CA GLY A 144 -2.91 -17.28 -11.53
C GLY A 144 -2.04 -16.06 -11.77
N ASP A 145 -2.72 -14.94 -11.89
CA ASP A 145 -2.13 -13.62 -11.85
C ASP A 145 -2.61 -12.88 -10.59
N VAL A 146 -1.81 -11.92 -10.11
CA VAL A 146 -2.01 -11.24 -8.81
C VAL A 146 -2.99 -10.06 -8.84
N HIS A 147 -3.56 -9.71 -10.00
CA HIS A 147 -4.24 -8.42 -10.17
C HIS A 147 -5.71 -8.41 -9.70
N GLU A 148 -6.40 -9.56 -9.59
CA GLU A 148 -7.82 -9.61 -9.22
C GLU A 148 -8.25 -10.89 -8.50
N PHE A 149 -8.82 -10.79 -7.31
CA PHE A 149 -9.54 -11.89 -6.63
C PHE A 149 -10.88 -11.36 -6.11
N GLN A 150 -11.93 -11.50 -6.92
CA GLN A 150 -13.28 -10.99 -6.62
C GLN A 150 -14.23 -12.15 -6.28
N LEU A 151 -14.83 -12.14 -5.10
CA LEU A 151 -15.95 -13.03 -4.78
C LEU A 151 -17.27 -12.44 -5.31
N THR A 152 -18.19 -13.29 -5.76
CA THR A 152 -19.51 -12.87 -6.29
C THR A 152 -20.64 -13.21 -5.32
N PRO A 153 -21.79 -12.52 -5.39
CA PRO A 153 -22.99 -12.88 -4.63
C PRO A 153 -23.48 -14.32 -4.87
N ALA A 154 -23.15 -14.90 -6.03
CA ALA A 154 -23.48 -16.28 -6.39
C ALA A 154 -22.62 -17.34 -5.67
N GLY A 155 -21.59 -16.94 -4.91
CA GLY A 155 -20.66 -17.86 -4.25
C GLY A 155 -19.53 -18.37 -5.16
N THR A 156 -19.21 -17.61 -6.22
CA THR A 156 -18.11 -17.89 -7.15
C THR A 156 -16.95 -16.92 -6.93
N ALA A 157 -15.76 -17.27 -7.42
CA ALA A 157 -14.58 -16.42 -7.42
C ALA A 157 -14.14 -16.11 -8.87
N LEU A 158 -13.92 -14.84 -9.17
CA LEU A 158 -13.26 -14.37 -10.39
C LEU A 158 -11.77 -14.20 -10.10
N ILE A 159 -10.93 -14.77 -10.96
CA ILE A 159 -9.46 -14.69 -10.86
C ILE A 159 -8.83 -14.38 -12.22
N THR A 160 -7.75 -13.57 -12.23
CA THR A 160 -6.93 -13.36 -13.43
C THR A 160 -5.87 -14.44 -13.60
N ILE A 161 -5.45 -14.66 -14.85
CA ILE A 161 -4.47 -15.68 -15.26
C ILE A 161 -3.61 -15.13 -16.40
N TYR A 162 -2.31 -15.47 -16.38
CA TYR A 162 -1.43 -15.35 -17.54
C TYR A 162 -1.06 -16.73 -18.09
N GLU A 163 -1.31 -16.95 -19.38
CA GLU A 163 -0.86 -18.14 -20.10
C GLU A 163 0.17 -17.76 -21.18
N ILE A 164 1.35 -18.41 -21.14
CA ILE A 164 2.45 -18.08 -22.05
C ILE A 164 2.35 -18.95 -23.31
N ILE A 165 1.87 -18.37 -24.41
CA ILE A 165 1.61 -19.08 -25.67
C ILE A 165 2.44 -18.52 -26.83
N PRO A 166 2.81 -19.34 -27.83
CA PRO A 166 3.48 -18.88 -29.04
C PRO A 166 2.50 -18.09 -29.93
N TYR A 167 2.96 -17.03 -30.57
CA TYR A 167 2.12 -16.12 -31.36
C TYR A 167 2.90 -15.43 -32.50
N ASP A 168 2.22 -15.07 -33.59
CA ASP A 168 2.81 -14.28 -34.69
C ASP A 168 2.79 -12.79 -34.36
N LEU A 169 3.97 -12.21 -34.10
CA LEU A 169 4.12 -10.80 -33.73
C LEU A 169 4.44 -9.89 -34.91
N THR A 170 4.46 -10.41 -36.15
CA THR A 170 4.67 -9.57 -37.34
C THR A 170 3.67 -8.41 -37.50
N PRO A 171 2.39 -8.47 -37.04
CA PRO A 171 1.50 -7.31 -37.06
C PRO A 171 1.98 -6.11 -36.22
N VAL A 172 2.84 -6.35 -35.21
CA VAL A 172 3.48 -5.30 -34.39
C VAL A 172 4.99 -5.18 -34.67
N ASN A 173 5.44 -5.62 -35.84
CA ASN A 173 6.84 -5.65 -36.28
C ASN A 173 7.77 -6.55 -35.43
N GLY A 174 7.20 -7.52 -34.71
CA GLY A 174 7.92 -8.51 -33.92
C GLY A 174 8.25 -9.80 -34.68
N PRO A 175 8.80 -10.81 -33.97
CA PRO A 175 9.14 -12.10 -34.57
C PRO A 175 7.90 -12.92 -34.98
N PRO A 176 7.93 -13.65 -36.12
CA PRO A 176 6.81 -14.49 -36.57
C PRO A 176 6.61 -15.77 -35.75
N ASN A 177 7.57 -16.10 -34.86
CA ASN A 177 7.46 -17.19 -33.89
C ASN A 177 7.76 -16.63 -32.49
N GLY A 178 7.02 -15.57 -32.13
CA GLY A 178 7.14 -14.91 -30.84
C GLY A 178 6.34 -15.62 -29.74
N TRP A 179 6.31 -14.99 -28.57
CA TRP A 179 5.53 -15.44 -27.41
C TRP A 179 4.75 -14.27 -26.83
N ILE A 180 3.54 -14.51 -26.34
CA ILE A 180 2.74 -13.54 -25.59
C ILE A 180 2.44 -14.04 -24.18
N TYR A 181 2.29 -13.09 -23.26
CA TYR A 181 1.50 -13.30 -22.05
C TYR A 181 0.04 -13.08 -22.45
N ASP A 182 -0.64 -14.17 -22.82
CA ASP A 182 -2.06 -14.10 -23.10
C ASP A 182 -2.84 -14.02 -21.78
N CYS A 183 -3.86 -13.17 -21.77
CA CYS A 183 -4.57 -12.78 -20.55
C CYS A 183 -5.91 -13.51 -20.49
N LEU A 184 -6.20 -14.14 -19.36
CA LEU A 184 -7.47 -14.81 -19.13
C LEU A 184 -8.07 -14.37 -17.80
N PHE A 185 -9.37 -14.64 -17.65
CA PHE A 185 -9.97 -14.81 -16.33
C PHE A 185 -10.79 -16.09 -16.27
N GLN A 186 -10.90 -16.66 -15.06
CA GLN A 186 -11.77 -17.79 -14.76
C GLN A 186 -12.81 -17.37 -13.72
N GLU A 187 -14.03 -17.93 -13.82
CA GLU A 187 -15.00 -17.99 -12.74
C GLU A 187 -15.04 -19.41 -12.18
N ILE A 188 -14.79 -19.54 -10.88
CA ILE A 188 -14.68 -20.82 -10.18
C ILE A 188 -15.73 -20.87 -9.05
N ASP A 189 -16.46 -21.97 -8.93
CA ASP A 189 -17.31 -22.22 -7.75
C ASP A 189 -16.43 -22.45 -6.50
N VAL A 190 -16.63 -21.67 -5.44
CA VAL A 190 -15.74 -21.65 -4.26
C VAL A 190 -15.83 -22.94 -3.43
N GLU A 191 -16.95 -23.66 -3.48
CA GLU A 191 -17.19 -24.88 -2.70
C GLU A 191 -16.64 -26.11 -3.41
N THR A 192 -16.93 -26.26 -4.70
CA THR A 192 -16.60 -27.45 -5.48
C THR A 192 -15.26 -27.34 -6.19
N ASN A 193 -14.67 -26.14 -6.25
CA ASN A 193 -13.48 -25.80 -7.04
C ASN A 193 -13.65 -26.21 -8.51
N THR A 194 -14.84 -25.96 -9.08
CA THR A 194 -15.15 -26.26 -10.49
C THR A 194 -15.14 -25.00 -11.35
N LEU A 195 -14.53 -25.10 -12.53
CA LEU A 195 -14.54 -24.05 -13.54
C LEU A 195 -15.95 -23.90 -14.14
N LEU A 196 -16.55 -22.73 -13.96
CA LEU A 196 -17.87 -22.40 -14.52
C LEU A 196 -17.74 -21.66 -15.85
N PHE A 197 -16.78 -20.74 -15.94
CA PHE A 197 -16.55 -19.90 -17.12
C PHE A 197 -15.07 -19.53 -17.26
N GLN A 198 -14.59 -19.35 -18.49
CA GLN A 198 -13.24 -18.85 -18.78
C GLN A 198 -13.26 -18.00 -20.05
N TRP A 199 -12.64 -16.83 -20.00
CA TRP A 199 -12.49 -15.93 -21.14
C TRP A 199 -11.02 -15.69 -21.46
N ARG A 200 -10.69 -15.43 -22.74
CA ARG A 200 -9.31 -15.30 -23.25
C ARG A 200 -9.18 -14.05 -24.13
N ALA A 201 -8.23 -13.18 -23.83
CA ALA A 201 -8.05 -11.93 -24.56
C ALA A 201 -7.74 -12.14 -26.06
N SER A 202 -6.88 -13.10 -26.42
CA SER A 202 -6.48 -13.31 -27.82
C SER A 202 -7.60 -13.78 -28.75
N ASP A 203 -8.70 -14.33 -28.20
CA ASP A 203 -9.85 -14.75 -29.01
C ASP A 203 -10.72 -13.55 -29.45
N HIS A 204 -10.61 -12.40 -28.76
CA HIS A 204 -11.47 -11.21 -28.98
C HIS A 204 -10.72 -9.90 -29.28
N TYR A 205 -9.41 -9.81 -28.99
CA TYR A 205 -8.59 -8.61 -29.17
C TYR A 205 -7.39 -8.82 -30.10
N ASN A 206 -7.21 -7.90 -31.05
CA ASN A 206 -6.07 -7.92 -31.95
C ASN A 206 -4.87 -7.24 -31.28
N ILE A 207 -3.70 -7.89 -31.39
CA ILE A 207 -2.45 -7.42 -30.80
C ILE A 207 -2.00 -6.03 -31.27
N THR A 208 -2.48 -5.54 -32.42
CA THR A 208 -2.22 -4.17 -32.91
C THR A 208 -2.98 -3.07 -32.16
N GLU A 209 -3.97 -3.43 -31.36
CA GLU A 209 -4.80 -2.48 -30.62
C GLU A 209 -4.10 -1.91 -29.37
N THR A 210 -3.02 -2.54 -28.92
CA THR A 210 -2.25 -2.15 -27.72
C THR A 210 -1.50 -0.82 -27.86
N TYR A 211 -1.40 -0.08 -26.77
CA TYR A 211 -0.59 1.13 -26.62
C TYR A 211 0.78 0.84 -25.99
N PHE A 212 0.97 -0.34 -25.39
CA PHE A 212 2.27 -0.75 -24.88
C PHE A 212 3.20 -1.13 -26.05
N PRO A 213 4.51 -0.84 -26.02
CA PRO A 213 5.43 -1.22 -27.08
C PRO A 213 5.96 -2.65 -26.88
N LEU A 214 6.18 -3.37 -27.99
CA LEU A 214 6.73 -4.75 -27.99
C LEU A 214 7.97 -4.91 -27.11
N ASN A 215 8.89 -3.95 -27.17
CA ASN A 215 10.16 -3.97 -26.42
C ASN A 215 10.05 -3.36 -25.01
N GLY A 216 8.84 -3.09 -24.51
CA GLY A 216 8.60 -2.50 -23.18
C GLY A 216 8.76 -3.50 -22.03
N LYS A 217 8.58 -4.80 -22.29
CA LYS A 217 8.89 -5.91 -21.36
C LYS A 217 9.38 -7.11 -22.18
N GLY A 218 10.70 -7.34 -22.21
CA GLY A 218 11.31 -8.42 -23.00
C GLY A 218 11.35 -8.12 -24.51
N GLY A 219 11.87 -9.06 -25.30
CA GLY A 219 11.89 -8.99 -26.76
C GLY A 219 10.99 -10.01 -27.47
N ALA A 220 10.14 -10.73 -26.72
CA ALA A 220 9.23 -11.78 -27.21
C ALA A 220 9.88 -12.99 -27.94
N ASN A 221 11.21 -13.07 -27.96
CA ASN A 221 11.96 -14.13 -28.63
C ASN A 221 11.97 -15.47 -27.85
N SER A 222 11.46 -15.49 -26.61
CA SER A 222 11.30 -16.69 -25.80
C SER A 222 10.13 -16.54 -24.83
N SER A 223 9.63 -17.66 -24.29
CA SER A 223 8.59 -17.67 -23.27
C SER A 223 8.96 -16.93 -21.97
N LYS A 224 10.24 -16.70 -21.70
CA LYS A 224 10.70 -15.88 -20.54
C LYS A 224 10.64 -14.37 -20.78
N GLU A 225 10.50 -13.97 -22.03
CA GLU A 225 10.44 -12.57 -22.49
C GLU A 225 9.13 -12.30 -23.23
N ALA A 226 8.09 -13.10 -22.95
CA ALA A 226 6.83 -13.06 -23.68
C ALA A 226 6.19 -11.66 -23.62
N TYR A 227 5.51 -11.28 -24.69
CA TYR A 227 4.95 -9.94 -24.83
C TYR A 227 3.61 -9.81 -24.11
N ASP A 228 3.60 -9.00 -23.06
CA ASP A 228 2.42 -8.54 -22.34
C ASP A 228 1.75 -7.40 -23.14
N TYR A 229 0.69 -7.72 -23.88
CA TYR A 229 0.05 -6.81 -24.85
C TYR A 229 -1.34 -6.30 -24.41
N PHE A 230 -2.01 -7.00 -23.49
CA PHE A 230 -3.39 -6.72 -23.08
C PHE A 230 -3.50 -6.34 -21.60
N HIS A 231 -2.84 -7.08 -20.70
CA HIS A 231 -2.71 -6.77 -19.27
C HIS A 231 -4.06 -6.52 -18.57
N ILE A 232 -4.80 -7.59 -18.25
CA ILE A 232 -5.98 -7.47 -17.37
C ILE A 232 -5.52 -7.03 -15.99
N ASN A 233 -6.22 -6.05 -15.40
CA ASN A 233 -5.95 -5.62 -14.03
C ASN A 233 -7.19 -5.41 -13.16
N SER A 234 -8.37 -5.75 -13.68
CA SER A 234 -9.59 -5.96 -12.90
C SER A 234 -10.64 -6.72 -13.70
N VAL A 235 -11.43 -7.50 -12.97
CA VAL A 235 -12.61 -8.24 -13.45
C VAL A 235 -13.71 -8.09 -12.41
N ASP A 236 -14.91 -7.73 -12.88
CA ASP A 236 -16.11 -7.55 -12.06
C ASP A 236 -17.31 -8.24 -12.73
N LYS A 237 -18.39 -8.53 -11.98
CA LYS A 237 -19.57 -9.26 -12.52
C LYS A 237 -20.89 -8.78 -11.92
N LEU A 238 -21.93 -8.70 -12.76
CA LEU A 238 -23.32 -8.46 -12.35
C LEU A 238 -24.10 -9.78 -12.23
N ASP A 239 -25.18 -9.76 -11.44
CA ASP A 239 -26.11 -10.88 -11.28
C ASP A 239 -26.84 -11.28 -12.58
N ASP A 240 -26.86 -10.40 -13.59
CA ASP A 240 -27.37 -10.69 -14.93
C ASP A 240 -26.41 -11.57 -15.78
N GLY A 241 -25.21 -11.84 -15.27
CA GLY A 241 -24.18 -12.66 -15.92
C GLY A 241 -23.17 -11.86 -16.74
N ARG A 242 -23.28 -10.53 -16.86
CA ARG A 242 -22.29 -9.70 -17.56
C ARG A 242 -21.03 -9.52 -16.71
N TYR A 243 -19.87 -9.58 -17.38
CA TYR A 243 -18.57 -9.26 -16.80
C TYR A 243 -18.08 -7.88 -17.27
N LEU A 244 -17.29 -7.21 -16.44
CA LEU A 244 -16.56 -5.98 -16.76
C LEU A 244 -15.06 -6.24 -16.63
N VAL A 245 -14.29 -5.95 -17.67
CA VAL A 245 -12.84 -6.21 -17.72
C VAL A 245 -12.07 -4.94 -18.07
N SER A 246 -11.12 -4.57 -17.22
CA SER A 246 -10.16 -3.50 -17.52
C SER A 246 -8.89 -4.08 -18.15
N SER A 247 -8.55 -3.59 -19.34
CA SER A 247 -7.27 -3.83 -20.01
C SER A 247 -6.40 -2.59 -19.92
N ARG A 248 -5.29 -2.70 -19.18
CA ARG A 248 -4.36 -1.59 -18.96
C ARG A 248 -3.70 -1.13 -20.25
N TYR A 249 -3.37 -2.07 -21.14
CA TYR A 249 -2.57 -1.80 -22.33
C TYR A 249 -3.38 -1.55 -23.60
N MET A 250 -4.67 -1.92 -23.63
CA MET A 250 -5.59 -1.43 -24.67
C MET A 250 -6.17 -0.05 -24.34
N HIS A 251 -6.02 0.41 -23.08
CA HIS A 251 -6.71 1.57 -22.51
C HIS A 251 -8.23 1.41 -22.59
N THR A 252 -8.74 0.20 -22.34
CA THR A 252 -10.17 -0.13 -22.48
C THR A 252 -10.78 -0.68 -21.19
N VAL A 253 -12.05 -0.35 -21.00
CA VAL A 253 -12.98 -1.12 -20.17
C VAL A 253 -13.96 -1.83 -21.11
N THR A 254 -14.15 -3.13 -20.90
CA THR A 254 -14.90 -4.03 -21.80
C THR A 254 -16.04 -4.68 -21.04
N CYS A 255 -17.26 -4.66 -21.59
CA CYS A 255 -18.37 -5.47 -21.09
C CYS A 255 -18.49 -6.75 -21.93
N ILE A 256 -18.63 -7.89 -21.25
CA ILE A 256 -18.65 -9.23 -21.85
C ILE A 256 -19.92 -9.95 -21.39
N GLY A 257 -20.61 -10.65 -22.30
CA GLY A 257 -21.79 -11.45 -21.98
C GLY A 257 -21.45 -12.74 -21.23
N GLY A 258 -22.46 -13.39 -20.63
CA GLY A 258 -22.31 -14.69 -19.98
C GLY A 258 -21.97 -15.85 -20.94
N ASP A 259 -21.99 -15.59 -22.26
CA ASP A 259 -21.53 -16.46 -23.34
C ASP A 259 -20.09 -16.18 -23.78
N GLY A 260 -19.47 -15.09 -23.31
CA GLY A 260 -18.13 -14.64 -23.68
C GLY A 260 -18.07 -13.63 -24.82
N GLU A 261 -19.20 -13.25 -25.43
CA GLU A 261 -19.20 -12.25 -26.50
C GLU A 261 -18.97 -10.83 -25.95
N VAL A 262 -18.23 -10.01 -26.71
CA VAL A 262 -17.96 -8.62 -26.32
C VAL A 262 -19.17 -7.75 -26.66
N LEU A 263 -19.86 -7.27 -25.62
CA LEU A 263 -21.09 -6.47 -25.76
C LEU A 263 -20.76 -5.00 -26.10
N TRP A 264 -19.79 -4.42 -25.39
CA TRP A 264 -19.29 -3.08 -25.68
C TRP A 264 -17.85 -2.85 -25.22
N VAL A 265 -17.20 -1.84 -25.79
CA VAL A 265 -15.85 -1.38 -25.43
C VAL A 265 -15.83 0.14 -25.24
N LEU A 266 -15.40 0.57 -24.06
CA LEU A 266 -15.21 1.97 -23.67
C LEU A 266 -13.71 2.29 -23.67
N GLY A 267 -13.33 3.39 -24.29
CA GLY A 267 -11.94 3.85 -24.38
C GLY A 267 -11.08 3.15 -25.43
N GLY A 268 -9.79 3.52 -25.49
CA GLY A 268 -8.78 2.91 -26.36
C GLY A 268 -9.05 3.03 -27.87
N LYS A 269 -8.35 2.21 -28.67
CA LYS A 269 -8.47 2.23 -30.15
C LYS A 269 -9.82 1.70 -30.67
N ARG A 270 -10.58 0.98 -29.84
CA ARG A 270 -11.85 0.32 -30.19
C ARG A 270 -13.06 0.95 -29.49
N ASN A 271 -12.93 2.17 -28.97
CA ASN A 271 -13.99 2.89 -28.28
C ASN A 271 -15.29 2.96 -29.11
N MET A 272 -16.41 2.52 -28.52
CA MET A 272 -17.72 2.47 -29.17
C MET A 272 -18.62 3.67 -28.81
N PHE A 273 -18.22 4.53 -27.86
CA PHE A 273 -19.08 5.55 -27.26
C PHE A 273 -18.71 7.00 -27.64
N GLY A 274 -19.71 7.83 -27.88
CA GLY A 274 -19.55 9.28 -27.96
C GLY A 274 -19.40 9.91 -26.58
N ASP A 275 -18.26 10.55 -26.31
CA ASP A 275 -17.99 11.22 -25.04
C ASP A 275 -18.75 12.55 -24.91
N LEU A 276 -19.68 12.64 -23.96
CA LEU A 276 -20.48 13.84 -23.68
C LEU A 276 -19.81 14.78 -22.64
N SER A 277 -18.66 14.38 -22.11
CA SER A 277 -17.88 15.05 -21.07
C SER A 277 -16.54 15.63 -21.57
N GLY A 278 -16.38 15.77 -22.90
CA GLY A 278 -15.21 16.40 -23.51
C GLY A 278 -13.95 15.54 -23.58
N GLY A 279 -14.07 14.23 -23.39
CA GLY A 279 -12.97 13.26 -23.40
C GLY A 279 -12.68 12.60 -22.05
N LEU A 280 -13.38 13.00 -20.97
CA LEU A 280 -13.17 12.48 -19.62
C LEU A 280 -13.75 11.08 -19.38
N ALA A 281 -14.68 10.61 -20.23
CA ALA A 281 -15.31 9.29 -20.13
C ALA A 281 -14.59 8.23 -20.98
N THR A 282 -14.01 8.62 -22.11
CA THR A 282 -13.33 7.70 -23.05
C THR A 282 -11.81 7.87 -23.10
N GLY A 283 -11.28 8.91 -22.46
CA GLY A 283 -9.86 9.31 -22.55
C GLY A 283 -8.97 8.86 -21.40
N PHE A 284 -9.44 7.99 -20.50
CA PHE A 284 -8.62 7.39 -19.45
C PHE A 284 -7.50 6.50 -20.02
N LYS A 285 -6.40 6.32 -19.28
CA LYS A 285 -5.19 5.68 -19.79
C LYS A 285 -4.47 4.89 -18.71
N TRP A 286 -3.92 3.73 -19.10
CA TRP A 286 -3.16 2.86 -18.21
C TRP A 286 -3.91 2.43 -16.93
N GLN A 287 -5.26 2.50 -16.98
CA GLN A 287 -6.21 2.54 -15.88
C GLN A 287 -6.34 1.20 -15.13
N HIS A 288 -6.77 1.24 -13.87
CA HIS A 288 -6.99 0.07 -13.00
C HIS A 288 -8.41 0.05 -12.41
N ASN A 289 -8.79 -1.10 -11.85
CA ASN A 289 -9.96 -1.29 -10.99
C ASN A 289 -11.26 -0.69 -11.57
N ALA A 290 -11.66 -1.17 -12.76
CA ALA A 290 -12.99 -0.90 -13.27
C ALA A 290 -14.02 -1.73 -12.48
N ARG A 291 -15.05 -1.09 -11.94
CA ARG A 291 -16.13 -1.72 -11.16
C ARG A 291 -17.49 -1.21 -11.58
N TRP A 292 -18.52 -2.05 -11.49
CA TRP A 292 -19.91 -1.58 -11.50
C TRP A 292 -20.22 -0.82 -10.21
N VAL A 293 -21.13 0.16 -10.29
CA VAL A 293 -21.59 0.91 -9.11
C VAL A 293 -23.03 0.53 -8.78
N PRO A 294 -23.30 -0.20 -7.68
CA PRO A 294 -24.66 -0.53 -7.28
C PRO A 294 -25.43 0.68 -6.72
N GLY A 295 -26.75 0.53 -6.62
CA GLY A 295 -27.60 1.43 -5.84
C GLY A 295 -27.66 2.89 -6.33
N SER A 296 -27.65 3.83 -5.38
CA SER A 296 -28.01 5.25 -5.61
C SER A 296 -27.05 6.03 -6.53
N PHE A 297 -25.81 5.56 -6.70
CA PHE A 297 -24.88 6.11 -7.69
C PHE A 297 -25.02 5.42 -9.06
N GLY A 298 -25.42 4.14 -9.07
CA GLY A 298 -25.71 3.37 -10.28
C GLY A 298 -26.96 3.83 -11.01
N SER A 299 -28.08 3.97 -10.29
CA SER A 299 -29.39 4.16 -10.90
C SER A 299 -30.15 5.36 -10.30
N GLY A 300 -29.64 6.56 -10.61
CA GLY A 300 -30.28 7.85 -10.31
C GLY A 300 -31.54 8.15 -11.14
N GLY A 301 -32.39 7.14 -11.40
CA GLY A 301 -33.57 7.24 -12.25
C GLY A 301 -34.71 6.35 -11.76
N GLY A 302 -35.85 6.94 -11.40
CA GLY A 302 -37.05 6.22 -10.97
C GLY A 302 -37.84 5.53 -12.10
N ASN A 303 -37.26 5.47 -13.30
CA ASN A 303 -37.71 4.69 -14.45
C ASN A 303 -36.54 3.78 -14.84
N GLY A 304 -36.79 2.49 -15.05
CA GLY A 304 -35.77 1.54 -15.49
C GLY A 304 -35.51 1.66 -16.99
N ASP A 305 -34.66 2.61 -17.38
CA ASP A 305 -34.13 2.70 -18.74
C ASP A 305 -33.03 1.63 -18.92
N GLU A 306 -33.47 0.41 -19.31
CA GLU A 306 -32.62 -0.75 -19.59
C GLU A 306 -31.45 -0.37 -20.52
N GLY A 307 -30.19 -0.55 -20.08
CA GLY A 307 -29.00 -0.28 -20.91
C GLY A 307 -28.22 1.00 -20.59
N VAL A 308 -28.56 1.70 -19.49
CA VAL A 308 -27.66 2.70 -18.87
C VAL A 308 -27.02 2.11 -17.61
N ASP A 309 -25.71 1.84 -17.68
CA ASP A 309 -24.91 1.39 -16.54
C ASP A 309 -24.03 2.53 -15.98
N VAL A 310 -23.44 2.33 -14.80
CA VAL A 310 -22.43 3.25 -14.21
C VAL A 310 -21.27 2.45 -13.65
N ILE A 311 -20.06 2.93 -13.91
CA ILE A 311 -18.81 2.31 -13.46
C ILE A 311 -17.92 3.30 -12.71
N THR A 312 -17.09 2.79 -11.80
CA THR A 312 -15.85 3.49 -11.42
C THR A 312 -14.69 3.06 -12.29
N VAL A 313 -13.71 3.94 -12.48
CA VAL A 313 -12.40 3.64 -13.09
C VAL A 313 -11.33 4.41 -12.33
N PHE A 314 -10.21 3.77 -11.98
CA PHE A 314 -9.03 4.47 -11.49
C PHE A 314 -8.11 4.81 -12.68
N ASP A 315 -8.16 6.05 -13.15
CA ASP A 315 -7.35 6.53 -14.26
C ASP A 315 -5.96 6.94 -13.77
N ASN A 316 -4.98 6.07 -14.03
CA ASN A 316 -3.59 6.29 -13.67
C ASN A 316 -2.99 7.48 -14.46
N GLY A 317 -3.42 7.69 -15.70
CA GLY A 317 -2.87 8.73 -16.58
C GLY A 317 -1.38 8.56 -16.95
N ALA A 318 -0.75 7.44 -16.58
CA ALA A 318 0.69 7.24 -16.72
C ALA A 318 1.13 5.77 -16.69
N ASN A 319 2.35 5.54 -17.20
CA ASN A 319 3.17 4.36 -16.92
C ASN A 319 4.59 4.79 -16.51
N ASP A 320 5.45 3.84 -16.15
CA ASP A 320 6.80 4.12 -15.62
C ASP A 320 7.79 4.77 -16.62
N HIS A 321 7.36 4.96 -17.87
CA HIS A 321 8.14 5.58 -18.96
C HIS A 321 7.39 6.70 -19.70
N VAL A 322 6.10 6.92 -19.40
CA VAL A 322 5.23 7.90 -20.09
C VAL A 322 4.29 8.55 -19.08
N MET A 323 4.37 9.87 -18.97
CA MET A 323 3.30 10.69 -18.36
C MET A 323 2.39 11.16 -19.49
N ASP A 324 1.13 10.72 -19.42
CA ASP A 324 0.11 10.93 -20.45
C ASP A 324 -0.90 12.01 -20.00
N GLU A 325 -1.12 12.09 -18.68
CA GLU A 325 -1.82 13.13 -17.93
C GLU A 325 -0.86 13.69 -16.84
N ASP A 326 -1.21 14.80 -16.20
CA ASP A 326 -0.38 15.45 -15.16
C ASP A 326 -0.53 14.83 -13.76
N HIS A 327 -1.66 14.20 -13.47
CA HIS A 327 -1.95 13.53 -12.20
C HIS A 327 -2.93 12.34 -12.39
N SER A 328 -2.96 11.42 -11.43
CA SER A 328 -3.94 10.31 -11.44
C SER A 328 -5.27 10.73 -10.81
N ARG A 329 -6.37 10.05 -11.18
CA ARG A 329 -7.73 10.44 -10.78
C ARG A 329 -8.68 9.24 -10.73
N GLY A 330 -9.58 9.23 -9.74
CA GLY A 330 -10.78 8.38 -9.78
C GLY A 330 -11.83 8.99 -10.71
N LEU A 331 -12.56 8.16 -11.45
CA LEU A 331 -13.64 8.57 -12.36
C LEU A 331 -14.93 7.81 -12.01
N VAL A 332 -16.07 8.49 -12.08
CA VAL A 332 -17.40 7.87 -12.15
C VAL A 332 -17.94 8.13 -13.55
N ILE A 333 -18.20 7.06 -14.31
CA ILE A 333 -18.58 7.14 -15.72
C ILE A 333 -19.94 6.46 -15.91
N GLU A 334 -20.87 7.20 -16.49
CA GLU A 334 -22.13 6.70 -17.03
C GLU A 334 -21.91 6.17 -18.44
N VAL A 335 -22.49 5.00 -18.74
CA VAL A 335 -22.37 4.30 -20.02
C VAL A 335 -23.76 3.96 -20.53
N ASP A 336 -24.21 4.65 -21.58
CA ASP A 336 -25.48 4.40 -22.25
C ASP A 336 -25.23 3.59 -23.53
N ALA A 337 -25.53 2.30 -23.48
CA ALA A 337 -25.36 1.35 -24.57
C ALA A 337 -26.49 1.39 -25.62
N ASN A 338 -27.59 2.11 -25.35
CA ASN A 338 -28.66 2.31 -26.33
C ASN A 338 -28.31 3.45 -27.30
N ASN A 339 -27.88 4.58 -26.74
CA ASN A 339 -27.52 5.79 -27.48
C ASN A 339 -26.03 5.81 -27.89
N TRP A 340 -25.23 4.86 -27.39
CA TRP A 340 -23.78 4.77 -27.58
C TRP A 340 -23.06 6.05 -27.13
N THR A 341 -23.38 6.50 -25.92
CA THR A 341 -22.79 7.69 -25.29
C THR A 341 -22.22 7.40 -23.91
N ALA A 342 -21.16 8.09 -23.53
CA ALA A 342 -20.56 7.98 -22.20
C ALA A 342 -20.31 9.36 -21.58
N THR A 343 -20.52 9.48 -20.27
CA THR A 343 -20.46 10.75 -19.53
C THR A 343 -19.70 10.58 -18.23
N ALA A 344 -18.60 11.32 -18.03
CA ALA A 344 -17.94 11.40 -16.73
C ALA A 344 -18.84 12.21 -15.77
N ARG A 345 -19.54 11.53 -14.85
CA ARG A 345 -20.39 12.14 -13.82
C ARG A 345 -19.57 12.83 -12.74
N HIS A 346 -18.39 12.29 -12.41
CA HIS A 346 -17.50 12.88 -11.41
C HIS A 346 -16.02 12.51 -11.66
N VAL A 347 -15.11 13.40 -11.24
CA VAL A 347 -13.65 13.20 -11.20
C VAL A 347 -13.15 13.42 -9.77
N TYR A 348 -12.20 12.60 -9.32
CA TYR A 348 -11.59 12.65 -7.99
C TYR A 348 -10.06 12.70 -8.14
N PRO A 349 -9.45 13.91 -8.22
CA PRO A 349 -8.04 14.08 -8.53
C PRO A 349 -7.13 13.83 -7.33
N ALA A 350 -5.92 13.31 -7.56
CA ALA A 350 -4.90 13.12 -6.53
C ALA A 350 -4.58 14.43 -5.75
N PRO A 351 -4.70 14.45 -4.41
CA PRO A 351 -4.43 15.65 -3.61
C PRO A 351 -3.00 16.20 -3.80
N GLY A 352 -2.91 17.47 -4.17
CA GLY A 352 -1.62 18.08 -4.50
C GLY A 352 -0.93 17.46 -5.72
N GLY A 353 -1.69 16.94 -6.69
CA GLY A 353 -1.29 16.75 -8.08
C GLY A 353 -0.14 15.76 -8.32
N PHE A 354 -0.18 14.57 -7.68
CA PHE A 354 0.79 13.51 -7.94
C PHE A 354 0.25 12.43 -8.90
N SER A 355 1.15 11.66 -9.49
CA SER A 355 0.82 10.55 -10.39
C SER A 355 1.18 9.20 -9.78
N ALA A 356 0.28 8.23 -9.93
CA ALA A 356 0.40 6.85 -9.53
C ALA A 356 0.52 5.98 -10.79
N HIS A 357 1.75 5.76 -11.27
CA HIS A 357 2.02 5.20 -12.61
C HIS A 357 1.55 3.74 -12.84
N SER A 358 0.99 3.09 -11.82
CA SER A 358 0.40 1.74 -11.88
C SER A 358 -0.40 1.48 -10.61
N GLN A 359 -1.24 0.44 -10.64
CA GLN A 359 -2.02 -0.05 -9.49
C GLN A 359 -3.04 0.99 -9.02
N GLY A 360 -3.64 0.78 -7.84
CA GLY A 360 -4.64 1.68 -7.27
C GLY A 360 -6.08 1.29 -7.61
N ASN A 361 -7.03 1.95 -6.95
CA ASN A 361 -8.46 1.62 -6.99
C ASN A 361 -9.34 2.79 -6.53
N MET A 362 -10.62 2.70 -6.88
CA MET A 362 -11.65 3.62 -6.41
C MET A 362 -12.87 2.83 -5.90
N GLN A 363 -13.23 3.05 -4.64
CA GLN A 363 -14.36 2.44 -3.96
C GLN A 363 -15.40 3.51 -3.62
N VAL A 364 -16.68 3.29 -3.95
CA VAL A 364 -17.79 4.06 -3.38
C VAL A 364 -18.18 3.41 -2.05
N LEU A 365 -18.29 4.18 -0.98
CA LEU A 365 -18.72 3.69 0.33
C LEU A 365 -20.25 3.79 0.41
N GLU A 366 -20.92 2.65 0.64
CA GLU A 366 -22.38 2.54 0.47
C GLU A 366 -23.21 3.33 1.49
N GLU A 367 -22.66 3.58 2.69
CA GLU A 367 -23.38 4.20 3.80
C GLU A 367 -23.46 5.73 3.67
N SER A 368 -22.32 6.38 3.40
CA SER A 368 -22.25 7.83 3.23
C SER A 368 -22.37 8.30 1.77
N GLY A 369 -22.04 7.45 0.80
CA GLY A 369 -21.77 7.86 -0.58
C GLY A 369 -20.43 8.57 -0.77
N ASN A 370 -19.53 8.53 0.22
CA ASN A 370 -18.16 8.99 0.06
C ASN A 370 -17.41 8.09 -0.96
N VAL A 371 -16.31 8.61 -1.49
CA VAL A 371 -15.44 7.92 -2.43
C VAL A 371 -14.06 7.76 -1.80
N PHE A 372 -13.66 6.53 -1.58
CA PHE A 372 -12.34 6.17 -1.07
C PHE A 372 -11.42 5.77 -2.23
N VAL A 373 -10.21 6.34 -2.28
CA VAL A 373 -9.25 6.14 -3.37
C VAL A 373 -7.91 5.69 -2.81
N GLY A 374 -7.45 4.51 -3.24
CA GLY A 374 -6.12 4.00 -2.94
C GLY A 374 -5.16 4.31 -4.08
N TRP A 375 -4.08 5.05 -3.83
CA TRP A 375 -3.19 5.55 -4.89
C TRP A 375 -2.09 4.57 -5.32
N GLY A 376 -2.20 3.29 -4.96
CA GLY A 376 -1.42 2.19 -5.53
C GLY A 376 0.10 2.34 -5.40
N LYS A 377 0.78 2.67 -6.51
CA LYS A 377 2.22 2.92 -6.53
C LYS A 377 2.63 4.08 -5.61
N ALA A 378 1.78 5.09 -5.45
CA ALA A 378 1.95 6.12 -4.43
C ALA A 378 1.47 5.58 -3.08
N ALA A 379 2.30 5.70 -2.04
CA ALA A 379 1.97 5.27 -0.68
C ALA A 379 1.03 6.29 0.00
N ALA A 380 -0.19 6.40 -0.52
CA ALA A 380 -1.23 7.31 -0.05
C ALA A 380 -2.63 6.70 -0.23
N TYR A 381 -3.59 7.22 0.52
CA TYR A 381 -5.02 7.02 0.29
C TYR A 381 -5.82 8.26 0.71
N THR A 382 -6.96 8.50 0.07
CA THR A 382 -7.79 9.69 0.28
C THR A 382 -9.27 9.30 0.30
N GLU A 383 -10.03 9.85 1.25
CA GLU A 383 -11.49 9.80 1.26
C GLU A 383 -12.07 11.16 0.84
N PHE A 384 -12.92 11.15 -0.17
CA PHE A 384 -13.65 12.31 -0.68
C PHE A 384 -15.13 12.18 -0.33
N SER A 385 -15.81 13.31 -0.16
CA SER A 385 -17.28 13.34 -0.22
C SER A 385 -17.78 12.94 -1.61
N ALA A 386 -19.06 12.58 -1.70
CA ALA A 386 -19.81 12.40 -2.95
C ALA A 386 -19.70 13.56 -3.98
N ARG A 387 -19.12 14.71 -3.62
CA ARG A 387 -18.92 15.91 -4.45
C ARG A 387 -17.44 16.29 -4.67
N GLY A 388 -16.51 15.40 -4.36
CA GLY A 388 -15.07 15.63 -4.58
C GLY A 388 -14.39 16.59 -3.59
N GLU A 389 -15.06 17.03 -2.53
CA GLU A 389 -14.35 17.63 -1.39
C GLU A 389 -13.52 16.53 -0.70
N VAL A 390 -12.19 16.65 -0.69
CA VAL A 390 -11.30 15.81 0.14
C VAL A 390 -11.73 15.93 1.60
N LEU A 391 -12.00 14.82 2.27
CA LEU A 391 -12.38 14.75 3.68
C LEU A 391 -11.19 14.31 4.54
N CYS A 392 -10.65 13.13 4.25
CA CYS A 392 -9.45 12.58 4.87
C CYS A 392 -8.38 12.31 3.81
N ASP A 393 -7.12 12.57 4.14
CA ASP A 393 -5.99 12.43 3.22
C ASP A 393 -4.74 12.01 3.99
N THR A 394 -4.18 10.85 3.65
CA THR A 394 -3.12 10.20 4.42
C THR A 394 -2.03 9.66 3.51
N HIS A 395 -0.79 10.07 3.78
CA HIS A 395 0.40 9.40 3.25
C HIS A 395 0.90 8.35 4.25
N TRP A 396 1.38 7.21 3.75
CA TRP A 396 1.99 6.14 4.56
C TRP A 396 3.37 5.72 4.01
N GLY A 397 3.94 6.58 3.16
CA GLY A 397 5.36 6.69 2.82
C GLY A 397 5.63 8.08 2.24
N PRO A 398 6.89 8.54 2.14
CA PRO A 398 7.20 9.91 1.71
C PRO A 398 6.74 10.22 0.28
N LYS A 399 6.06 11.36 0.09
CA LYS A 399 5.62 11.85 -1.24
C LYS A 399 6.76 11.95 -2.26
N MET A 400 7.97 12.32 -1.82
CA MET A 400 9.16 12.38 -2.68
C MET A 400 9.47 11.03 -3.37
N PHE A 401 9.11 9.90 -2.77
CA PHE A 401 9.42 8.56 -3.29
C PHE A 401 8.24 7.87 -3.99
N PHE A 402 7.07 8.52 -4.12
CA PHE A 402 5.93 8.00 -4.89
C PHE A 402 6.27 7.62 -6.34
N PRO A 403 7.05 8.43 -7.11
CA PRO A 403 7.41 8.06 -8.48
C PRO A 403 8.27 6.79 -8.58
N LEU A 404 8.99 6.45 -7.50
CA LEU A 404 9.83 5.26 -7.39
C LEU A 404 9.03 4.05 -6.88
N GLY A 405 8.04 4.27 -6.01
CA GLY A 405 7.25 3.22 -5.38
C GLY A 405 8.09 2.33 -4.48
N TRP A 406 8.99 2.93 -3.70
CA TRP A 406 9.89 2.26 -2.75
C TRP A 406 9.15 1.54 -1.63
N VAL A 407 8.04 2.14 -1.18
CA VAL A 407 6.93 1.54 -0.43
C VAL A 407 5.66 1.83 -1.25
N LYS A 408 4.76 0.86 -1.34
CA LYS A 408 3.50 0.93 -2.12
C LYS A 408 2.55 -0.20 -1.72
N SER A 409 1.28 -0.11 -2.13
CA SER A 409 0.36 -1.26 -2.10
C SER A 409 -0.27 -1.48 -3.47
N TYR A 410 -0.90 -2.63 -3.68
CA TYR A 410 -1.58 -2.90 -4.95
C TYR A 410 -2.92 -2.15 -5.04
N ARG A 411 -3.72 -2.20 -3.96
CA ARG A 411 -5.00 -1.50 -3.79
C ARG A 411 -5.15 -1.18 -2.30
N THR A 412 -5.97 -0.18 -1.97
CA THR A 412 -6.33 0.17 -0.60
C THR A 412 -7.85 0.23 -0.51
N TYR A 413 -8.45 -0.54 0.40
CA TYR A 413 -9.90 -0.59 0.57
C TYR A 413 -10.31 -0.08 1.96
N LYS A 414 -11.58 0.27 2.13
CA LYS A 414 -12.16 0.67 3.41
C LYS A 414 -13.42 -0.12 3.72
N SER A 415 -13.51 -0.73 4.89
CA SER A 415 -14.60 -1.64 5.27
C SER A 415 -14.74 -1.79 6.79
N ASP A 416 -15.92 -2.19 7.23
CA ASP A 416 -16.12 -2.82 8.54
C ASP A 416 -15.40 -4.18 8.59
N TRP A 417 -14.97 -4.62 9.77
CA TRP A 417 -14.40 -5.94 10.04
C TRP A 417 -14.55 -6.30 11.52
N VAL A 418 -14.72 -7.59 11.83
CA VAL A 418 -14.75 -8.13 13.20
C VAL A 418 -13.64 -9.16 13.33
N GLY A 419 -12.58 -8.79 14.05
CA GLY A 419 -11.40 -9.60 14.32
C GLY A 419 -11.39 -10.09 15.77
N ARG A 420 -11.25 -11.41 15.93
CA ARG A 420 -11.27 -12.16 17.20
C ARG A 420 -10.15 -13.22 17.17
N PRO A 421 -8.87 -12.80 17.25
CA PRO A 421 -7.72 -13.67 17.03
C PRO A 421 -7.64 -14.82 18.03
N VAL A 422 -7.16 -15.99 17.59
CA VAL A 422 -7.02 -17.21 18.43
C VAL A 422 -5.85 -17.16 19.43
N MET A 423 -4.90 -16.24 19.23
CA MET A 423 -3.78 -16.02 20.14
C MET A 423 -4.20 -15.09 21.29
N PRO A 424 -3.64 -15.21 22.50
CA PRO A 424 -3.87 -14.25 23.58
C PRO A 424 -3.28 -12.86 23.24
N PRO A 425 -3.63 -11.81 24.00
CA PRO A 425 -2.92 -10.54 23.99
C PRO A 425 -1.44 -10.69 24.36
N ASP A 426 -0.57 -9.97 23.66
CA ASP A 426 0.86 -9.92 23.90
C ASP A 426 1.21 -8.82 24.92
N VAL A 427 2.27 -9.02 25.70
CA VAL A 427 2.66 -8.12 26.79
C VAL A 427 4.18 -7.98 26.95
N ALA A 428 4.64 -6.76 27.16
CA ALA A 428 6.03 -6.43 27.50
C ALA A 428 6.12 -5.56 28.76
N VAL A 429 7.27 -5.61 29.43
CA VAL A 429 7.51 -4.89 30.70
C VAL A 429 8.86 -4.17 30.62
N ASP A 430 8.83 -2.84 30.59
CA ASP A 430 10.03 -2.04 30.83
C ASP A 430 10.22 -1.84 32.33
N GLU A 431 11.06 -2.68 32.94
CA GLU A 431 11.49 -2.58 34.34
C GLU A 431 12.22 -1.25 34.67
N GLY A 432 12.67 -0.50 33.66
CA GLY A 432 13.35 0.79 33.79
C GLY A 432 12.40 1.95 34.09
N SER A 433 11.30 2.08 33.32
CA SER A 433 10.21 3.03 33.59
C SER A 433 9.11 2.47 34.50
N LYS A 434 9.05 1.15 34.65
CA LYS A 434 7.94 0.37 35.22
C LYS A 434 6.63 0.52 34.44
N THR A 435 6.75 0.54 33.11
CA THR A 435 5.62 0.56 32.19
C THR A 435 5.37 -0.84 31.65
N VAL A 436 4.11 -1.27 31.72
CA VAL A 436 3.64 -2.49 31.03
C VAL A 436 3.00 -2.05 29.73
N PHE A 437 3.38 -2.69 28.64
CA PHE A 437 2.82 -2.46 27.31
C PHE A 437 2.01 -3.70 26.92
N VAL A 438 0.78 -3.49 26.44
CA VAL A 438 -0.11 -4.58 26.02
C VAL A 438 -0.74 -4.26 24.67
N SER A 439 -0.79 -5.24 23.78
CA SER A 439 -1.46 -5.16 22.49
C SER A 439 -2.16 -6.48 22.18
N TRP A 440 -3.07 -6.49 21.18
CA TRP A 440 -3.72 -7.72 20.73
C TRP A 440 -3.97 -7.66 19.24
N ASN A 441 -3.06 -8.28 18.48
CA ASN A 441 -2.99 -8.18 17.03
C ASN A 441 -4.28 -8.69 16.36
N GLY A 442 -5.12 -7.78 15.88
CA GLY A 442 -6.38 -8.07 15.20
C GLY A 442 -7.63 -8.10 16.08
N ALA A 443 -7.56 -7.81 17.38
CA ALA A 443 -8.77 -7.77 18.22
C ALA A 443 -9.54 -6.43 18.07
N THR A 444 -10.58 -6.43 17.22
CA THR A 444 -11.41 -5.24 16.96
C THR A 444 -12.35 -4.90 18.10
N ASP A 445 -12.87 -5.92 18.78
CA ASP A 445 -13.98 -5.80 19.74
C ASP A 445 -13.50 -5.38 21.13
N ALA A 446 -12.19 -5.37 21.37
CA ALA A 446 -11.58 -5.02 22.66
C ALA A 446 -11.61 -3.50 22.90
N ALA A 447 -12.40 -3.07 23.88
CA ALA A 447 -12.54 -1.67 24.28
C ALA A 447 -11.56 -1.25 25.39
N GLY A 448 -11.05 -2.19 26.19
CA GLY A 448 -10.09 -1.92 27.25
C GLY A 448 -9.61 -3.16 28.00
N TRP A 449 -8.92 -2.89 29.10
CA TRP A 449 -8.16 -3.87 29.87
C TRP A 449 -8.55 -3.79 31.34
N VAL A 450 -8.88 -4.93 31.94
CA VAL A 450 -8.99 -5.08 33.39
C VAL A 450 -7.65 -5.59 33.92
N LEU A 451 -6.97 -4.78 34.73
CA LEU A 451 -5.72 -5.15 35.38
C LEU A 451 -6.03 -6.04 36.58
N GLN A 452 -5.49 -7.26 36.58
CA GLN A 452 -5.68 -8.24 37.64
C GLN A 452 -4.35 -8.69 38.23
N ARG A 453 -4.36 -8.98 39.53
CA ARG A 453 -3.20 -9.40 40.32
C ARG A 453 -3.37 -10.83 40.82
N VAL A 454 -2.27 -11.56 40.97
CA VAL A 454 -2.27 -12.93 41.50
C VAL A 454 -1.12 -13.12 42.51
N GLY A 455 -1.31 -13.98 43.52
CA GLY A 455 -0.33 -14.19 44.59
C GLY A 455 0.94 -14.90 44.13
N SER A 456 0.81 -15.85 43.19
CA SER A 456 1.91 -16.46 42.45
C SER A 456 1.49 -16.80 41.01
N SER A 457 2.44 -16.98 40.10
CA SER A 457 2.18 -17.41 38.71
C SER A 457 1.70 -18.87 38.58
N THR A 458 1.17 -19.46 39.65
CA THR A 458 0.62 -20.82 39.74
C THR A 458 -0.72 -20.88 40.50
N GLU A 459 -1.34 -19.73 40.75
CA GLU A 459 -2.65 -19.59 41.40
C GLU A 459 -3.71 -19.15 40.39
N ASP A 460 -4.94 -19.63 40.57
CA ASP A 460 -6.09 -19.33 39.70
C ASP A 460 -7.03 -18.25 40.29
N GLU A 461 -6.71 -17.66 41.45
CA GLU A 461 -7.54 -16.65 42.13
C GLU A 461 -6.98 -15.24 41.90
N PHE A 462 -7.69 -14.45 41.10
CA PHE A 462 -7.24 -13.14 40.62
C PHE A 462 -7.99 -11.97 41.29
N GLU A 463 -7.25 -11.06 41.90
CA GLU A 463 -7.77 -9.79 42.44
C GLU A 463 -7.89 -8.76 41.29
N THR A 464 -9.08 -8.21 41.03
CA THR A 464 -9.23 -7.10 40.09
C THR A 464 -8.81 -5.78 40.75
N VAL A 465 -7.88 -5.06 40.11
CA VAL A 465 -7.24 -3.87 40.68
C VAL A 465 -7.68 -2.58 39.98
N ASP A 466 -7.74 -2.55 38.65
CA ASP A 466 -8.14 -1.35 37.88
C ASP A 466 -8.71 -1.69 36.49
N TYR A 467 -9.30 -0.70 35.82
CA TYR A 467 -9.71 -0.76 34.41
C TYR A 467 -9.08 0.40 33.61
N LEU A 468 -8.47 0.07 32.47
CA LEU A 468 -7.81 1.02 31.58
C LEU A 468 -8.41 0.91 30.16
N PRO A 469 -8.88 2.01 29.54
CA PRO A 469 -9.37 1.98 28.18
C PRO A 469 -8.22 1.72 27.19
N LYS A 470 -8.51 1.06 26.06
CA LYS A 470 -7.55 0.85 24.97
C LYS A 470 -7.23 2.18 24.29
N THR A 471 -5.95 2.54 24.21
CA THR A 471 -5.52 3.88 23.75
C THR A 471 -5.08 3.97 22.28
N GLY A 472 -4.92 2.83 21.60
CA GLY A 472 -4.40 2.70 20.24
C GLY A 472 -4.24 1.21 19.91
N PHE A 473 -3.27 0.82 19.09
CA PHE A 473 -2.87 -0.60 18.95
C PHE A 473 -2.35 -1.16 20.28
N GLU A 474 -1.35 -0.47 20.83
CA GLU A 474 -0.68 -0.76 22.10
C GLU A 474 -1.21 0.20 23.18
N THR A 475 -1.34 -0.31 24.41
CA THR A 475 -1.71 0.46 25.59
C THR A 475 -0.58 0.41 26.61
N ALA A 476 -0.06 1.57 26.99
CA ALA A 476 1.00 1.72 27.98
C ALA A 476 0.40 1.97 29.37
N ILE A 477 0.87 1.24 30.38
CA ILE A 477 0.30 1.15 31.73
C ILE A 477 1.40 1.40 32.76
N GLU A 478 1.37 2.56 33.44
CA GLU A 478 2.33 2.90 34.50
C GLU A 478 2.04 2.11 35.78
N MET A 479 2.91 1.17 36.16
CA MET A 479 2.70 0.32 37.36
C MET A 479 3.20 0.96 38.66
N GLY A 480 4.09 1.96 38.60
CA GLY A 480 4.55 2.74 39.76
C GLY A 480 5.25 1.92 40.86
N GLU A 481 4.59 1.75 42.00
CA GLU A 481 5.07 0.89 43.12
C GLU A 481 4.34 -0.47 43.19
N ALA A 482 3.45 -0.78 42.23
CA ALA A 482 2.73 -2.04 42.17
C ALA A 482 3.65 -3.19 41.69
N GLY A 483 3.81 -4.22 42.52
CA GLY A 483 4.74 -5.33 42.27
C GLY A 483 4.14 -6.71 42.53
N GLY A 484 4.75 -7.73 41.90
CA GLY A 484 4.29 -9.11 41.95
C GLY A 484 3.88 -9.63 40.56
N TYR A 485 2.90 -10.54 40.54
CA TYR A 485 2.40 -11.17 39.33
C TYR A 485 1.04 -10.59 38.92
N TRP A 486 0.85 -10.44 37.61
CA TRP A 486 -0.26 -9.72 37.00
C TRP A 486 -0.75 -10.42 35.73
N ARG A 487 -2.00 -10.17 35.36
CA ARG A 487 -2.52 -10.40 34.00
C ARG A 487 -3.41 -9.23 33.59
N LEU A 488 -3.55 -9.03 32.29
CA LEU A 488 -4.48 -8.06 31.70
C LEU A 488 -5.58 -8.83 30.97
N VAL A 489 -6.83 -8.59 31.36
CA VAL A 489 -8.01 -9.20 30.74
C VAL A 489 -8.61 -8.21 29.75
N ALA A 490 -8.66 -8.57 28.47
CA ALA A 490 -9.30 -7.78 27.43
C ALA A 490 -10.83 -7.87 27.57
N VAL A 491 -11.50 -6.73 27.54
CA VAL A 491 -12.97 -6.63 27.63
C VAL A 491 -13.57 -5.80 26.51
N ASP A 492 -14.81 -6.13 26.13
CA ASP A 492 -15.59 -5.38 25.15
C ASP A 492 -16.24 -4.11 25.74
N PHE A 493 -17.07 -3.42 24.94
CA PHE A 493 -17.84 -2.25 25.39
C PHE A 493 -18.97 -2.56 26.40
N THR A 494 -19.35 -3.82 26.60
CA THR A 494 -20.32 -4.26 27.63
C THR A 494 -19.67 -4.73 28.93
N GLY A 495 -18.36 -5.05 28.89
CA GLY A 495 -17.60 -5.63 30.00
C GLY A 495 -17.52 -7.15 29.97
N GLU A 496 -17.81 -7.80 28.84
CA GLU A 496 -17.60 -9.24 28.62
C GLU A 496 -16.10 -9.53 28.42
N GLU A 497 -15.61 -10.61 29.06
CA GLU A 497 -14.22 -11.08 28.95
C GLU A 497 -13.98 -11.73 27.59
N LEU A 498 -13.10 -11.15 26.78
CA LEU A 498 -12.75 -11.64 25.44
C LEU A 498 -11.53 -12.56 25.44
N GLY A 499 -10.59 -12.34 26.37
CA GLY A 499 -9.32 -13.06 26.48
C GLY A 499 -8.39 -12.39 27.49
N TYR A 500 -7.23 -12.98 27.77
CA TYR A 500 -6.29 -12.45 28.76
C TYR A 500 -4.83 -12.76 28.41
N THR A 501 -3.91 -11.88 28.83
CA THR A 501 -2.46 -12.13 28.72
C THR A 501 -2.04 -13.35 29.53
N GLU A 502 -0.92 -13.97 29.15
CA GLU A 502 -0.15 -14.79 30.09
C GLU A 502 0.21 -14.01 31.37
N VAL A 503 0.49 -14.72 32.46
CA VAL A 503 0.84 -14.08 33.75
C VAL A 503 2.26 -13.53 33.71
N PHE A 504 2.39 -12.20 33.74
CA PHE A 504 3.67 -11.50 33.74
C PHE A 504 4.07 -11.03 35.14
N GLY A 505 5.37 -10.79 35.34
CA GLY A 505 5.93 -10.23 36.57
C GLY A 505 6.34 -8.77 36.39
N VAL A 506 6.30 -7.99 37.47
CA VAL A 506 6.90 -6.65 37.56
C VAL A 506 7.78 -6.61 38.81
N ASP A 507 9.10 -6.50 38.63
CA ASP A 507 10.06 -6.53 39.74
C ASP A 507 10.29 -5.14 40.36
N HIS A 508 10.69 -5.14 41.63
CA HIS A 508 11.09 -3.95 42.37
C HIS A 508 12.50 -4.10 42.99
N SER A 509 13.19 -5.22 42.76
CA SER A 509 14.44 -5.59 43.45
C SER A 509 15.66 -4.73 43.11
N HIS A 510 15.59 -3.84 42.10
CA HIS A 510 16.76 -3.16 41.54
C HIS A 510 16.78 -1.62 41.57
N ILE A 511 16.00 -0.96 42.42
CA ILE A 511 16.26 0.46 42.76
C ILE A 511 17.44 0.55 43.75
N ARG A 512 18.67 0.52 43.22
CA ARG A 512 19.79 1.22 43.89
C ARG A 512 19.69 2.70 43.55
N HIS A 513 19.74 3.58 44.55
CA HIS A 513 19.85 5.02 44.34
C HIS A 513 21.20 5.42 43.70
N THR A 514 21.34 5.25 42.38
CA THR A 514 22.26 6.05 41.58
C THR A 514 21.59 7.39 41.24
N LEU A 515 21.93 8.43 42.02
CA LEU A 515 21.67 9.82 41.66
C LEU A 515 22.56 10.25 40.48
N ASN A 516 22.32 9.66 39.31
CA ASN A 516 22.94 10.06 38.06
C ASN A 516 22.19 11.28 37.51
N HIS A 517 22.92 12.31 37.09
CA HIS A 517 22.32 13.50 36.49
C HIS A 517 21.64 13.16 35.16
N CYS A 518 20.53 13.85 34.92
CA CYS A 518 19.85 13.90 33.63
C CYS A 518 20.81 14.34 32.50
N PRO A 519 20.93 13.56 31.40
CA PRO A 519 21.73 13.94 30.23
C PRO A 519 20.87 14.43 29.04
N SER A 520 19.56 14.67 29.20
CA SER A 520 18.71 15.22 28.13
C SER A 520 18.91 16.73 27.97
N ILE A 521 19.95 17.12 27.24
CA ILE A 521 20.10 18.43 26.55
C ILE A 521 21.27 18.43 25.55
N ASN A 522 22.34 17.65 25.80
CA ASN A 522 23.57 17.72 24.99
C ASN A 522 23.61 16.84 23.74
N ALA A 523 22.67 15.90 23.55
CA ALA A 523 22.70 14.98 22.39
C ALA A 523 22.65 15.71 21.03
N ALA A 524 21.93 16.85 20.96
CA ALA A 524 21.88 17.69 19.77
C ALA A 524 23.21 18.42 19.47
N TYR A 525 24.04 18.72 20.50
CA TYR A 525 25.27 19.48 20.32
C TYR A 525 26.46 18.63 19.87
N THR A 526 26.54 17.36 20.29
CA THR A 526 27.65 16.47 19.91
C THR A 526 27.60 16.04 18.45
N SER A 527 26.41 15.87 17.86
CA SER A 527 26.24 15.44 16.46
C SER A 527 26.76 16.50 15.47
N VAL A 528 26.50 17.78 15.73
CA VAL A 528 27.01 18.91 14.93
C VAL A 528 28.54 18.99 15.00
N ILE A 529 29.13 18.81 16.18
CA ILE A 529 30.59 18.83 16.37
C ILE A 529 31.28 17.65 15.68
N ALA A 530 30.64 16.47 15.62
CA ALA A 530 31.17 15.32 14.90
C ALA A 530 31.28 15.57 13.39
N ILE A 531 30.25 16.20 12.78
CA ILE A 531 30.24 16.58 11.36
C ILE A 531 31.36 17.59 11.06
N MET A 532 31.49 18.64 11.88
CA MET A 532 32.57 19.64 11.75
C MET A 532 33.99 19.03 11.86
N TYR A 533 34.17 17.96 12.64
CA TYR A 533 35.46 17.27 12.74
C TYR A 533 35.75 16.35 11.55
N TYR A 534 34.72 15.74 10.95
CA TYR A 534 34.90 14.86 9.79
C TYR A 534 35.32 15.64 8.54
N HIS A 535 34.70 16.81 8.31
CA HIS A 535 34.98 17.63 7.13
C HIS A 535 36.47 18.08 7.10
N LYS A 536 37.01 18.46 8.26
CA LYS A 536 38.40 18.90 8.44
C LYS A 536 39.46 17.81 8.21
N SER A 537 39.05 16.54 8.15
CA SER A 537 39.93 15.43 7.76
C SER A 537 40.08 15.35 6.23
N LEU A 538 39.05 15.69 5.47
CA LEU A 538 39.02 15.49 4.01
C LEU A 538 39.82 16.57 3.26
N ASP A 539 39.80 17.82 3.70
CA ASP A 539 40.66 18.89 3.15
C ASP A 539 42.16 18.54 3.14
N SER A 540 42.59 17.71 4.11
CA SER A 540 43.99 17.32 4.25
C SER A 540 44.46 16.31 3.20
N SER A 541 43.54 15.56 2.57
CA SER A 541 43.87 14.47 1.64
C SER A 541 43.87 14.89 0.16
N TRP A 542 43.14 15.94 -0.21
CA TRP A 542 42.96 16.37 -1.61
C TRP A 542 44.14 17.15 -2.22
N ASN A 543 45.01 17.74 -1.39
CA ASN A 543 46.09 18.63 -1.85
C ASN A 543 47.32 17.93 -2.49
N ASN A 544 47.21 16.65 -2.89
CA ASN A 544 48.38 15.83 -3.30
C ASN A 544 48.15 14.93 -4.53
N TYR A 545 47.42 15.39 -5.54
CA TYR A 545 47.48 14.80 -6.89
C TYR A 545 47.58 15.85 -8.00
N SER A 546 48.46 15.61 -8.97
CA SER A 546 48.67 16.48 -10.14
C SER A 546 48.81 15.63 -11.40
N PRO A 547 48.06 15.90 -12.48
CA PRO A 547 47.91 14.96 -13.59
C PRO A 547 49.09 14.94 -14.56
N LYS A 548 49.38 13.75 -15.12
CA LYS A 548 50.26 13.57 -16.29
C LYS A 548 49.65 12.59 -17.28
N THR A 549 49.45 13.08 -18.51
CA THR A 549 49.19 12.30 -19.74
C THR A 549 50.52 12.00 -20.47
N PRO A 550 50.61 11.25 -21.60
CA PRO A 550 49.55 10.60 -22.42
C PRO A 550 49.85 9.17 -22.96
N SER A 551 48.92 8.63 -23.77
CA SER A 551 49.12 7.92 -25.07
C SER A 551 49.34 6.38 -25.24
N THR A 552 48.47 5.81 -26.10
CA THR A 552 48.70 4.83 -27.23
C THR A 552 48.88 3.30 -27.09
N THR A 553 47.78 2.55 -27.34
CA THR A 553 47.55 1.49 -28.39
C THR A 553 48.36 0.14 -28.44
N PRO A 554 47.89 -0.97 -29.12
CA PRO A 554 47.81 -2.31 -28.49
C PRO A 554 48.32 -3.54 -29.33
N SER A 555 47.80 -4.76 -29.02
CA SER A 555 48.03 -6.14 -29.58
C SER A 555 49.01 -7.04 -28.75
N ILE A 556 49.04 -8.39 -28.73
CA ILE A 556 48.66 -9.53 -29.64
C ILE A 556 48.04 -10.75 -28.82
N LYS A 557 47.57 -11.84 -29.48
CA LYS A 557 46.92 -13.10 -28.97
C LYS A 557 47.53 -14.35 -29.70
N PRO A 558 47.20 -15.65 -29.45
CA PRO A 558 46.79 -16.45 -28.26
C PRO A 558 47.91 -17.54 -27.98
N PRO A 559 47.77 -18.90 -27.90
CA PRO A 559 46.73 -19.86 -27.40
C PRO A 559 47.23 -21.05 -26.50
N SER A 560 46.29 -21.91 -26.05
CA SER A 560 46.44 -23.32 -25.54
C SER A 560 47.10 -23.54 -24.14
N THR A 561 46.76 -24.56 -23.32
CA THR A 561 45.89 -25.76 -23.43
C THR A 561 44.88 -25.91 -22.26
N ALA A 562 44.12 -27.01 -22.18
CA ALA A 562 43.08 -27.37 -21.18
C ALA A 562 43.45 -28.71 -20.46
N PRO A 563 42.70 -29.30 -19.47
CA PRO A 563 41.30 -29.06 -19.07
C PRO A 563 40.95 -29.15 -17.53
N ASN A 564 39.63 -29.21 -17.25
CA ASN A 564 38.91 -29.74 -16.06
C ASN A 564 38.39 -28.78 -14.94
N ALA A 565 37.07 -28.52 -15.01
CA ALA A 565 36.04 -28.66 -13.96
C ALA A 565 36.15 -27.92 -12.60
N ALA A 566 35.35 -26.84 -12.47
CA ALA A 566 34.50 -26.54 -11.31
C ALA A 566 33.37 -25.58 -11.73
N VAL A 567 32.23 -25.56 -11.01
CA VAL A 567 31.12 -24.62 -11.27
C VAL A 567 31.29 -23.35 -10.43
N GLY A 568 31.18 -22.18 -11.06
CA GLY A 568 31.20 -20.88 -10.39
C GLY A 568 30.13 -19.95 -10.96
N ARG A 569 29.46 -19.17 -10.09
CA ARG A 569 28.47 -18.16 -10.50
C ARG A 569 29.17 -17.00 -11.20
N ALA A 570 28.63 -16.52 -12.32
CA ALA A 570 29.04 -15.27 -12.93
C ALA A 570 28.36 -14.09 -12.23
N ALA A 571 29.11 -13.01 -12.01
CA ALA A 571 28.58 -11.74 -11.53
C ALA A 571 28.35 -10.77 -12.70
N ALA A 572 27.35 -9.90 -12.58
CA ALA A 572 27.16 -8.74 -13.45
C ALA A 572 28.21 -7.64 -13.10
N PRO A 573 28.56 -6.73 -14.03
CA PRO A 573 29.60 -5.73 -13.80
C PRO A 573 29.19 -4.67 -12.77
N VAL A 574 30.15 -4.27 -11.95
CA VAL A 574 29.96 -3.33 -10.81
C VAL A 574 29.83 -1.87 -11.27
N ASP A 575 30.37 -1.53 -12.44
CA ASP A 575 30.64 -0.14 -12.83
C ASP A 575 29.35 0.72 -12.96
N VAL A 576 28.23 0.14 -13.38
CA VAL A 576 26.94 0.84 -13.49
C VAL A 576 26.33 1.19 -12.12
N LEU A 577 26.60 0.39 -11.08
CA LEU A 577 26.17 0.69 -9.71
C LEU A 577 26.98 1.83 -9.09
N VAL A 578 28.18 2.11 -9.60
CA VAL A 578 29.04 3.19 -9.09
C VAL A 578 28.63 4.54 -9.65
N GLU A 579 28.26 4.65 -10.94
CA GLU A 579 27.80 5.92 -11.50
C GLU A 579 26.49 6.41 -10.85
N VAL A 580 25.49 5.53 -10.68
CA VAL A 580 24.22 5.86 -10.00
C VAL A 580 24.46 6.33 -8.55
N ALA A 581 25.24 5.58 -7.77
CA ALA A 581 25.54 5.94 -6.38
C ALA A 581 26.33 7.26 -6.24
N VAL A 582 27.11 7.64 -7.26
CA VAL A 582 27.84 8.92 -7.28
C VAL A 582 26.91 10.09 -7.62
N GLU A 583 25.96 9.93 -8.56
CA GLU A 583 24.95 10.97 -8.83
C GLU A 583 24.02 11.18 -7.63
N GLU A 584 23.59 10.10 -6.96
CA GLU A 584 22.81 10.16 -5.72
C GLU A 584 23.55 10.93 -4.61
N LEU A 585 24.84 10.63 -4.37
CA LEU A 585 25.65 11.32 -3.36
C LEU A 585 25.86 12.81 -3.67
N VAL A 586 26.01 13.20 -4.95
CA VAL A 586 26.12 14.60 -5.36
C VAL A 586 24.79 15.34 -5.16
N PHE A 587 23.65 14.69 -5.41
CA PHE A 587 22.33 15.27 -5.14
C PHE A 587 22.15 15.57 -3.65
N PHE A 588 22.41 14.60 -2.76
CA PHE A 588 22.32 14.82 -1.30
C PHE A 588 23.25 15.94 -0.80
N ALA A 589 24.47 16.05 -1.34
CA ALA A 589 25.38 17.14 -0.99
C ALA A 589 24.80 18.51 -1.38
N SER A 590 24.28 18.65 -2.61
CA SER A 590 23.71 19.92 -3.10
C SER A 590 22.46 20.37 -2.33
N VAL A 591 21.65 19.43 -1.83
CA VAL A 591 20.47 19.73 -0.99
C VAL A 591 20.90 20.19 0.41
N ALA A 592 21.96 19.60 0.98
CA ALA A 592 22.49 20.05 2.27
C ALA A 592 23.08 21.47 2.19
N GLU A 593 23.87 21.76 1.15
CA GLU A 593 24.50 23.07 0.92
C GLU A 593 23.44 24.18 0.74
N ALA A 594 22.37 23.89 -0.02
CA ALA A 594 21.23 24.81 -0.20
C ALA A 594 20.40 25.03 1.09
N VAL A 595 20.44 24.11 2.06
CA VAL A 595 19.78 24.26 3.37
C VAL A 595 20.65 25.07 4.35
N GLU A 596 21.98 24.96 4.28
CA GLU A 596 22.88 25.82 5.08
C GLU A 596 22.81 27.29 4.65
N GLU A 597 22.76 27.61 3.34
CA GLU A 597 22.64 28.99 2.86
C GLU A 597 21.31 29.68 3.26
N ALA A 598 20.26 28.91 3.57
CA ALA A 598 18.94 29.44 3.90
C ALA A 598 18.77 29.90 5.37
N ILE A 599 19.72 29.54 6.26
CA ILE A 599 19.60 29.74 7.72
C ILE A 599 20.53 30.85 8.18
N VAL A 600 19.98 32.04 8.44
CA VAL A 600 20.71 33.15 9.05
C VAL A 600 20.48 33.15 10.56
N VAL A 601 21.55 33.17 11.33
CA VAL A 601 21.53 33.22 12.80
C VAL A 601 21.96 34.60 13.27
N ASP A 602 21.22 35.22 14.19
CA ASP A 602 21.57 36.51 14.78
C ASP A 602 22.66 36.42 15.88
N ASP A 603 23.22 37.56 16.28
CA ASP A 603 24.25 37.66 17.35
C ASP A 603 23.75 37.17 18.73
N GLU A 604 22.45 36.88 18.89
CA GLU A 604 21.84 36.31 20.09
C GLU A 604 21.52 34.81 19.95
N GLY A 605 21.90 34.18 18.83
CA GLY A 605 21.76 32.75 18.59
C GLY A 605 20.39 32.30 18.06
N ARG A 606 19.57 33.22 17.53
CA ARG A 606 18.25 32.90 16.97
C ARG A 606 18.33 32.71 15.45
N ALA A 607 17.90 31.54 14.99
CA ALA A 607 17.81 31.22 13.58
C ALA A 607 16.53 31.78 12.95
N PHE A 608 16.66 32.41 11.78
CA PHE A 608 15.56 32.86 10.94
C PHE A 608 15.79 32.39 9.49
N ALA A 609 14.74 31.88 8.85
CA ALA A 609 14.77 31.59 7.42
C ALA A 609 14.67 32.90 6.63
N ALA A 610 15.62 33.14 5.73
CA ALA A 610 15.57 34.30 4.84
C ALA A 610 14.62 34.02 3.66
N LEU A 611 13.46 34.68 3.64
CA LEU A 611 12.50 34.58 2.53
C LEU A 611 12.95 35.42 1.33
N GLN A 612 13.36 34.74 0.25
CA GLN A 612 13.39 35.25 -1.13
C GLN A 612 12.85 34.19 -2.10
#